data_AF-A0A2T5JT61-F1
#
_entry.id   AF-A0A2T5JT61-F1
#
_cell.length_a   1.000
_cell.length_b   1.000
_cell.length_c   1.000
_cell.angle_alpha   90.00
_cell.angle_beta   90.00
_cell.angle_gamma   90.00
#
_symmetry.space_group_name_H-M   'P 1'
#
loop_
_entity.id
_entity.type
_entity.pdbx_description
1 polymer ?
#
loop_
_entity_poly.entity_id
_entity_poly.type
_entity_poly.pdbx_seq_one_letter_code
_entity_poly.pdbx_strand_id
1 'polypeptide(L)'
;MIAAVTFERTVFQPRLHRFEAGTGNIADAVGLGAALDYVARIGIETIARHEHDLLAYATHRLAPIKGVRLIGTARDKASVLSFVLEGMKPEDVGRALNAEGNAVRSGIIALSRSCAASGWRRRCGHR
;
A
#
# COMPACT_ATOMS: atom_id res chain seq x y z
N MET A 1 -22.52 -9.29 16.73
CA MET A 1 -22.58 -9.95 18.03
C MET A 1 -24.02 -10.20 18.42
N ILE A 2 -24.31 -11.41 18.89
CA ILE A 2 -25.62 -11.81 19.36
C ILE A 2 -25.82 -11.24 20.77
N ALA A 3 -26.97 -10.62 21.01
CA ALA A 3 -27.37 -10.14 22.33
C ALA A 3 -28.08 -11.24 23.13
N ALA A 4 -28.97 -12.02 22.50
CA ALA A 4 -29.64 -13.16 23.11
C ALA A 4 -30.07 -14.19 22.06
N VAL A 5 -30.09 -15.48 22.44
CA VAL A 5 -30.64 -16.58 21.63
C VAL A 5 -31.72 -17.27 22.43
N THR A 6 -32.87 -17.51 21.82
CA THR A 6 -33.86 -18.51 22.23
C THR A 6 -34.03 -19.53 21.10
N PHE A 7 -34.72 -20.63 21.34
CA PHE A 7 -34.98 -21.63 20.30
C PHE A 7 -35.74 -21.05 19.09
N GLU A 8 -36.53 -20.00 19.31
CA GLU A 8 -37.43 -19.38 18.33
C GLU A 8 -36.85 -18.12 17.70
N ARG A 9 -35.90 -17.43 18.36
CA ARG A 9 -35.36 -16.16 17.85
C ARG A 9 -33.91 -15.90 18.24
N THR A 10 -33.24 -15.11 17.41
CA THR A 10 -31.95 -14.49 17.74
C THR A 10 -32.12 -12.98 17.80
N VAL A 11 -31.69 -12.37 18.90
CA VAL A 11 -31.63 -10.91 19.09
C VAL A 11 -30.18 -10.48 18.89
N PHE A 12 -29.95 -9.51 18.00
CA PHE A 12 -28.61 -8.96 17.75
C PHE A 12 -28.38 -7.69 18.55
N GLN A 13 -27.11 -7.41 18.86
CA GLN A 13 -26.71 -6.12 19.41
C GLN A 13 -27.08 -4.96 18.46
N PRO A 14 -27.20 -3.72 18.99
CA PRO A 14 -27.33 -2.51 18.21
C PRO A 14 -26.19 -2.32 17.19
N ARG A 15 -26.35 -1.36 16.27
CA ARG A 15 -25.36 -1.05 15.23
C ARG A 15 -23.98 -0.74 15.85
N LEU A 16 -22.91 -0.97 15.10
CA LEU A 16 -21.50 -1.09 15.55
C LEU A 16 -21.20 -2.40 16.29
N HIS A 17 -21.77 -2.60 17.49
CA HIS A 17 -21.56 -3.83 18.28
C HIS A 17 -22.13 -5.09 17.62
N ARG A 18 -23.07 -4.93 16.68
CA ARG A 18 -23.50 -6.02 15.80
C ARG A 18 -22.36 -6.59 14.94
N PHE A 19 -21.35 -5.82 14.58
CA PHE A 19 -20.29 -6.24 13.65
C PHE A 19 -18.95 -6.51 14.35
N GLU A 20 -18.81 -6.13 15.62
CA GLU A 20 -17.61 -6.31 16.42
C GLU A 20 -17.86 -7.39 17.47
N ALA A 21 -17.61 -8.64 17.11
CA ALA A 21 -17.82 -9.77 18.00
C ALA A 21 -16.64 -9.96 18.96
N GLY A 22 -16.95 -10.30 20.22
CA GLY A 22 -15.95 -10.60 21.23
C GLY A 22 -15.29 -9.35 21.81
N THR A 23 -14.17 -9.54 22.50
CA THR A 23 -13.37 -8.43 23.01
C THR A 23 -12.73 -7.69 21.84
N GLY A 24 -13.02 -6.41 21.71
CA GLY A 24 -12.43 -5.58 20.65
C GLY A 24 -10.92 -5.45 20.79
N ASN A 25 -10.27 -5.02 19.70
CA ASN A 25 -8.85 -4.70 19.70
C ASN A 25 -8.63 -3.30 20.32
N ILE A 26 -8.78 -3.22 21.65
CA ILE A 26 -8.86 -1.96 22.38
C ILE A 26 -7.54 -1.18 22.30
N ALA A 27 -6.40 -1.86 22.50
CA ALA A 27 -5.09 -1.22 22.49
C ALA A 27 -4.76 -0.60 21.13
N ASP A 28 -5.00 -1.34 20.04
CA ASP A 28 -4.72 -0.83 18.69
C ASP A 28 -5.72 0.25 18.27
N ALA A 29 -6.97 0.20 18.75
CA ALA A 29 -7.94 1.29 18.52
C ALA A 29 -7.47 2.60 19.17
N VAL A 30 -6.94 2.55 20.39
CA VAL A 30 -6.34 3.71 21.05
C VAL A 30 -5.07 4.16 20.31
N GLY A 31 -4.22 3.22 19.89
CA GLY A 31 -3.02 3.51 19.10
C GLY A 31 -3.35 4.18 17.76
N LEU A 32 -4.41 3.73 17.08
CA LEU A 32 -4.91 4.35 15.86
C LEU A 32 -5.39 5.78 16.12
N GLY A 33 -6.08 6.03 17.24
CA GLY A 33 -6.45 7.39 17.65
C GLY A 33 -5.24 8.32 17.75
N ALA A 34 -4.20 7.88 18.46
CA ALA A 34 -2.95 8.65 18.58
C ALA A 34 -2.25 8.87 17.23
N ALA A 35 -2.28 7.88 16.32
CA ALA A 35 -1.73 8.01 14.98
C ALA A 35 -2.51 9.04 14.13
N LEU A 36 -3.84 9.06 14.24
CA LEU A 36 -4.68 10.07 13.57
C LEU A 36 -4.39 11.47 14.11
N ASP A 37 -4.25 11.63 15.43
CA ASP A 37 -3.88 12.90 16.05
C ASP A 37 -2.51 13.39 15.56
N TYR A 38 -1.54 12.49 15.42
CA TYR A 38 -0.22 12.80 14.89
C TYR A 38 -0.31 13.33 13.44
N VAL A 39 -1.03 12.62 12.57
CA VAL A 39 -1.23 13.02 11.16
C VAL A 39 -1.99 14.35 11.07
N ALA A 40 -3.07 14.50 11.85
CA ALA A 40 -3.87 15.72 11.88
C ALA A 40 -3.06 16.95 12.34
N ARG A 41 -2.17 16.77 13.32
CA ARG A 41 -1.27 17.82 13.82
C ARG A 41 -0.27 18.30 12.77
N ILE A 42 0.24 17.41 11.92
CA ILE A 42 1.12 17.78 10.79
C ILE A 42 0.30 18.42 9.66
N GLY A 43 -0.91 17.90 9.43
CA GLY A 43 -1.83 18.33 8.39
C GLY A 43 -1.64 17.54 7.09
N ILE A 44 -2.74 16.97 6.59
CA ILE A 44 -2.72 16.08 5.42
C ILE A 44 -2.22 16.78 4.15
N GLU A 45 -2.53 18.06 3.97
CA GLU A 45 -2.07 18.86 2.84
C GLU A 45 -0.56 19.12 2.86
N THR A 46 0.00 19.31 4.06
CA THR A 46 1.45 19.47 4.25
C THR A 46 2.18 18.18 3.91
N ILE A 47 1.65 17.03 4.38
CA ILE A 47 2.18 15.70 4.06
C ILE A 47 2.10 15.46 2.55
N ALA A 48 0.94 15.69 1.93
CA ALA A 48 0.74 15.47 0.50
C ALA A 48 1.71 16.29 -0.37
N ARG A 49 1.93 17.57 -0.04
CA ARG A 49 2.91 18.41 -0.74
C ARG A 49 4.33 17.85 -0.61
N HIS A 50 4.75 17.53 0.62
CA HIS A 50 6.09 17.00 0.87
C HIS A 50 6.32 15.67 0.14
N GLU A 51 5.33 14.77 0.19
CA GLU A 51 5.37 13.49 -0.51
C GLU A 51 5.43 13.65 -2.03
N HIS A 52 4.72 14.64 -2.58
CA HIS A 52 4.78 14.98 -4.00
C HIS A 52 6.18 15.45 -4.41
N ASP A 53 6.79 16.35 -3.63
CA ASP A 53 8.13 16.87 -3.90
C ASP A 53 9.17 15.74 -3.88
N LEU A 54 9.09 14.83 -2.91
CA LEU A 54 9.94 13.64 -2.83
C LEU A 54 9.76 12.72 -4.04
N LEU A 55 8.51 12.48 -4.46
CA LEU A 55 8.22 11.65 -5.64
C LEU A 55 8.78 12.28 -6.92
N ALA A 56 8.60 13.58 -7.10
CA ALA A 56 9.11 14.31 -8.26
C ALA A 56 10.64 14.24 -8.31
N TYR A 57 11.29 14.49 -7.18
CA TYR A 57 12.74 14.38 -7.06
C TYR A 57 13.23 12.95 -7.38
N ALA A 58 12.68 11.93 -6.73
CA ALA A 58 13.07 10.54 -6.95
C ALA A 58 12.84 10.10 -8.40
N THR A 59 11.72 10.50 -9.00
CA THR A 59 11.41 10.22 -10.42
C THR A 59 12.44 10.84 -11.34
N HIS A 60 12.80 12.11 -11.13
CA HIS A 60 13.82 12.79 -11.91
C HIS A 60 15.21 12.15 -11.76
N ARG A 61 15.54 11.63 -10.57
CA ARG A 61 16.82 10.95 -10.32
C ARG A 61 16.87 9.54 -10.90
N LEU A 62 15.76 8.82 -10.93
CA LEU A 62 15.72 7.42 -11.37
C LEU A 62 15.49 7.26 -12.88
N ALA A 63 14.74 8.17 -13.50
CA ALA A 63 14.41 8.11 -14.93
C ALA A 63 15.64 8.07 -15.88
N PRO A 64 16.77 8.75 -15.59
CA PRO A 64 17.95 8.70 -16.44
C PRO A 64 18.78 7.40 -16.31
N ILE A 65 18.50 6.55 -15.33
CA ILE A 65 19.29 5.34 -15.09
C ILE A 65 19.02 4.33 -16.23
N LYS A 66 20.09 3.95 -16.94
CA LYS A 66 20.00 3.00 -18.05
C LYS A 66 19.38 1.67 -17.59
N GLY A 67 18.40 1.18 -18.35
CA GLY A 67 17.69 -0.06 -18.06
C GLY A 67 16.55 0.07 -17.04
N VAL A 68 16.41 1.21 -16.35
CA VAL A 68 15.26 1.45 -15.48
C VAL A 68 14.04 1.78 -16.32
N ARG A 69 12.92 1.13 -15.99
CA ARG A 69 11.60 1.45 -16.53
C ARG A 69 10.62 1.66 -15.40
N LEU A 70 10.11 2.90 -15.30
CA LEU A 70 9.09 3.27 -14.33
C LEU A 70 7.72 2.67 -14.70
N ILE A 71 6.96 2.27 -13.69
CA ILE A 71 5.62 1.67 -13.80
C ILE A 71 4.62 2.58 -13.10
N GLY A 72 3.57 3.00 -13.80
CA GLY A 72 2.55 3.90 -13.28
C GLY A 72 3.05 5.34 -13.15
N THR A 73 3.05 6.08 -14.26
CA THR A 73 3.56 7.46 -14.38
C THR A 73 2.43 8.49 -14.55
N ALA A 74 1.28 8.25 -13.90
CA ALA A 74 0.18 9.22 -13.90
C ALA A 74 0.66 10.54 -13.29
N ARG A 75 0.13 11.67 -13.78
CA ARG A 75 0.47 13.03 -13.30
C ARG A 75 0.17 13.17 -11.81
N ASP A 76 -1.04 12.76 -11.42
CA ASP A 76 -1.50 12.78 -10.04
C ASP A 76 -1.52 11.33 -9.53
N LYS A 77 -0.52 10.97 -8.73
CA LYS A 77 -0.38 9.66 -8.12
C LYS A 77 0.14 9.80 -6.70
N ALA A 78 -0.18 8.82 -5.85
CA ALA A 78 0.44 8.70 -4.54
C ALA A 78 1.97 8.54 -4.66
N SER A 79 2.69 8.87 -3.58
CA SER A 79 4.15 8.79 -3.49
C SER A 79 4.65 7.35 -3.39
N VAL A 80 4.44 6.60 -4.46
CA VAL A 80 4.88 5.22 -4.66
C VAL A 80 5.59 5.12 -5.99
N LEU A 81 6.87 4.75 -5.96
CA LEU A 81 7.70 4.61 -7.16
C LEU A 81 7.94 3.12 -7.44
N SER A 82 7.24 2.60 -8.45
CA SER A 82 7.43 1.24 -8.94
C SER A 82 8.28 1.25 -10.20
N PHE A 83 9.27 0.36 -10.29
CA PHE A 83 10.13 0.25 -11.45
C PHE A 83 10.58 -1.19 -11.68
N VAL A 84 11.07 -1.45 -12.89
CA VAL A 84 11.82 -2.66 -13.21
C VAL A 84 13.16 -2.26 -13.79
N LEU A 85 14.14 -3.17 -13.67
CA LEU A 85 15.48 -2.99 -14.23
C LEU A 85 15.70 -4.07 -15.30
N GLU A 86 16.07 -3.64 -16.50
CA GLU A 86 16.30 -4.52 -17.64
C GLU A 86 17.34 -5.60 -17.32
N GLY A 87 17.03 -6.85 -17.67
CA GLY A 87 17.91 -7.99 -17.40
C GLY A 87 17.94 -8.47 -15.95
N MET A 88 17.21 -7.83 -15.03
CA MET A 88 17.18 -8.22 -13.61
C MET A 88 15.78 -8.62 -13.15
N LYS A 89 15.71 -9.67 -12.33
CA LYS A 89 14.46 -10.03 -11.65
C LYS A 89 14.22 -9.07 -10.48
N PRO A 90 12.96 -8.65 -10.21
CA PRO A 90 12.66 -7.72 -9.12
C PRO A 90 13.18 -8.17 -7.75
N GLU A 91 13.21 -9.47 -7.48
CA GLU A 91 13.69 -10.05 -6.23
C GLU A 91 15.20 -9.87 -6.04
N ASP A 92 15.96 -9.95 -7.13
CA ASP A 92 17.42 -9.76 -7.10
C ASP A 92 17.76 -8.28 -6.86
N VAL A 93 17.02 -7.35 -7.49
CA VAL A 93 17.14 -5.91 -7.23
C VAL A 93 16.78 -5.59 -5.78
N GLY A 94 15.68 -6.15 -5.27
CA GLY A 94 15.27 -5.96 -3.88
C GLY A 94 16.30 -6.48 -2.88
N ARG A 95 16.91 -7.65 -3.13
CA ARG A 95 17.97 -8.21 -2.29
C ARG A 95 19.23 -7.33 -2.29
N ALA A 96 19.63 -6.81 -3.46
CA ALA A 96 20.78 -5.91 -3.58
C ALA A 96 20.54 -4.60 -2.82
N LEU A 97 19.36 -3.98 -2.97
CA LEU A 97 19.01 -2.76 -2.25
C LEU A 97 18.97 -2.96 -0.74
N ASN A 98 18.45 -4.10 -0.27
CA ASN A 98 18.45 -4.45 1.15
C ASN A 98 19.88 -4.63 1.71
N ALA A 99 20.81 -5.18 0.92
CA ALA A 99 22.21 -5.29 1.33
C ALA A 99 22.87 -3.91 1.52
N GLU A 100 22.42 -2.90 0.77
CA GLU A 100 22.81 -1.49 0.92
C GLU A 100 21.99 -0.74 1.99
N GLY A 101 21.17 -1.44 2.78
CA GLY A 101 20.37 -0.86 3.86
C GLY A 101 19.05 -0.20 3.40
N ASN A 102 18.66 -0.36 2.13
CA ASN A 102 17.42 0.20 1.60
C ASN A 102 16.27 -0.82 1.69
N ALA A 103 15.27 -0.53 2.52
CA ALA A 103 14.08 -1.36 2.64
C ALA A 103 13.12 -1.12 1.46
N VAL A 104 12.99 -2.11 0.57
CA VAL A 104 12.08 -2.07 -0.58
C VAL A 104 11.23 -3.34 -0.66
N ARG A 105 10.10 -3.26 -1.36
CA ARG A 105 9.24 -4.41 -1.66
C ARG A 105 9.40 -4.85 -3.11
N SER A 106 9.72 -6.13 -3.32
CA SER A 106 9.78 -6.76 -4.64
C SER A 106 8.66 -7.80 -4.82
N GLY A 107 8.26 -8.05 -6.07
CA GLY A 107 7.29 -9.08 -6.46
C GLY A 107 5.90 -8.54 -6.80
N ILE A 108 4.91 -9.45 -6.86
CA ILE A 108 3.52 -9.10 -7.17
C ILE A 108 2.86 -8.46 -5.96
N ILE A 109 2.56 -7.16 -6.06
CA ILE A 109 1.84 -6.40 -5.03
C ILE A 109 0.34 -6.56 -5.32
N ALA A 110 -0.30 -7.64 -4.82
CA ALA A 110 -1.76 -7.86 -4.70
C ALA A 110 -2.73 -7.19 -5.72
N LEU A 111 -2.31 -6.95 -6.96
CA LEU A 111 -3.01 -6.19 -8.01
C LEU A 111 -3.11 -7.01 -9.30
N SER A 112 -3.05 -8.34 -9.20
CA SER A 112 -2.93 -9.25 -10.36
C SER A 112 -4.01 -9.02 -11.43
N ARG A 113 -5.19 -8.53 -11.05
CA ARG A 113 -6.26 -8.15 -11.99
C ARG A 113 -6.07 -6.79 -12.67
N SER A 114 -5.50 -5.78 -12.00
CA SER A 114 -5.27 -4.46 -12.60
C SER A 114 -4.17 -4.50 -13.68
N CYS A 115 -3.17 -5.36 -13.48
CA CYS A 115 -2.11 -5.60 -14.47
C CYS A 115 -2.59 -6.51 -15.63
N ALA A 116 -3.52 -7.44 -15.37
CA ALA A 116 -4.13 -8.26 -16.42
C ALA A 116 -5.15 -7.48 -17.29
N ALA A 117 -5.91 -6.56 -16.70
CA ALA A 117 -6.93 -5.77 -17.39
C ALA A 117 -6.36 -4.70 -18.34
N SER A 118 -5.11 -4.27 -18.12
CA SER A 118 -4.41 -3.26 -18.93
C SER A 118 -3.57 -3.83 -20.08
N GLY A 119 -3.74 -5.12 -20.43
CA GLY A 119 -3.04 -5.74 -21.57
C GLY A 119 -1.57 -6.08 -21.31
N TRP A 120 -1.07 -5.94 -20.08
CA TRP A 120 0.34 -6.13 -19.72
C TRP A 120 0.83 -7.59 -19.67
N ARG A 121 -0.08 -8.56 -19.81
CA ARG A 121 0.23 -10.00 -19.79
C ARG A 121 1.27 -10.44 -20.84
N ARG A 122 1.45 -9.68 -21.93
CA ARG A 122 2.42 -10.03 -23.00
C ARG A 122 3.81 -9.39 -22.85
N ARG A 123 4.03 -8.47 -21.90
CA ARG A 123 5.32 -7.76 -21.73
C ARG A 123 6.10 -8.11 -20.46
N CYS A 124 5.47 -8.76 -19.48
CA CYS A 124 6.17 -9.40 -18.39
C CYS A 124 6.48 -10.83 -18.86
N GLY A 125 7.74 -11.10 -19.22
CA GLY A 125 8.21 -12.35 -19.83
C GLY A 125 8.08 -13.62 -18.98
N HIS A 126 6.89 -13.91 -18.48
CA HIS A 126 6.49 -15.26 -18.09
C HIS A 126 5.96 -15.98 -19.33
N ARG A 127 6.73 -16.96 -19.79
CA ARG A 127 6.12 -18.17 -20.32
C ARG A 127 5.42 -18.90 -19.17
#